data_AF-W0FQ58-F1
#
_entry.id   AF-W0FQ58-F1
#
_cell.length_a   1.000
_cell.length_b   1.000
_cell.length_c   1.000
_cell.angle_alpha   90.00
_cell.angle_beta   90.00
_cell.angle_gamma   90.00
#
_symmetry.space_group_name_H-M   'P 1'
#
loop_
_entity.id
_entity.type
_entity.pdbx_description
1 polymer ?
#
loop_
_entity_poly.entity_id
_entity_poly.type
_entity_poly.pdbx_seq_one_letter_code
_entity_poly.pdbx_strand_id
1 'polypeptide(L)'
;MKRTVLALLMISILLFVSFGTGESFENLVVPVSMGEFLGRYPDEEIVNEDGSVTEVYSGITQELLDGFTDFVRDKTARLLKDQKEAASEEEAFVLTGTIKADRLGVALPFEYHYDSGEMKITYPAGTVDERTNTAREQFEKMKSMADAGLYDDAARAYLMIPDSGCYKPAAELAAASEGVQHAIRRSNLKIAGSHVFFGSYEQDNDPDNGPEPIEWIVLDTQEGKSLLISRYALDAGAYHTEYTPVTWETCALRAWLNNDFLNTAFAGEEQQAILKAAVENSPGQGYDEYETDGGNSTQDSVFLLSYEEAWRLFPTDEARRCIPTAYAAGRGVWLSTGNLADGETACAWWLRSPGGLQGCAIRVRGDGCLGSSFADDRDPGVRPVIWVSLSSDVF
;
A
#
# COMPACT_ATOMS: atom_id res chain seq x y z
N MET A 1 21.85 -6.01 12.28
CA MET A 1 21.66 -4.56 12.51
C MET A 1 20.42 -4.13 11.72
N LYS A 2 19.24 -4.57 12.17
CA LYS A 2 17.95 -4.26 11.53
C LYS A 2 17.42 -2.98 12.19
N ARG A 3 17.47 -1.86 11.46
CA ARG A 3 16.74 -0.64 11.81
C ARG A 3 15.38 -0.78 11.15
N THR A 4 14.44 -1.45 11.82
CA THR A 4 13.05 -1.49 11.37
C THR A 4 12.48 -0.09 11.59
N VAL A 5 11.95 0.47 10.52
CA VAL A 5 11.30 1.78 10.48
C VAL A 5 10.10 1.75 11.43
N LEU A 6 10.26 2.35 12.63
CA LEU A 6 9.12 2.82 13.41
C LEU A 6 8.39 3.84 12.53
N ALA A 7 7.31 3.41 11.88
CA ALA A 7 6.40 4.33 11.25
C ALA A 7 5.78 5.18 12.38
N LEU A 8 6.26 6.42 12.49
CA LEU A 8 5.82 7.42 13.46
C LEU A 8 4.28 7.48 13.49
N LEU A 9 3.68 6.93 14.53
CA LEU A 9 2.39 7.38 15.02
C LEU A 9 2.61 8.82 15.51
N MET A 10 2.27 9.82 14.68
CA MET A 10 2.08 11.16 15.21
C MET A 10 0.76 11.16 15.99
N ILE A 11 0.89 11.18 17.32
CA ILE A 11 -0.24 11.42 18.22
C ILE A 11 -0.20 12.89 18.57
N SER A 12 -1.17 13.65 18.07
CA SER A 12 -1.35 15.04 18.48
C SER A 12 -2.38 15.08 19.61
N ILE A 13 -1.99 15.62 20.76
CA ILE A 13 -2.87 15.74 21.93
C ILE A 13 -3.30 17.20 22.07
N LEU A 14 -4.60 17.45 22.11
CA LEU A 14 -5.14 18.74 22.57
C LEU A 14 -5.67 18.56 23.99
N LEU A 15 -5.16 19.37 24.92
CA LEU A 15 -5.57 19.41 26.32
C LEU A 15 -6.43 20.65 26.58
N PHE A 16 -7.52 20.47 27.31
CA PHE A 16 -8.39 21.53 27.82
C PHE A 16 -8.54 21.35 29.34
N VAL A 17 -7.99 22.28 30.12
CA VAL A 17 -8.11 22.25 31.59
C VAL A 17 -9.36 23.03 31.99
N SER A 18 -10.26 22.43 32.78
CA SER A 18 -11.42 23.13 33.31
C SER A 18 -11.47 23.00 34.84
N PHE A 19 -11.50 24.14 35.53
CA PHE A 19 -11.65 24.24 36.98
C PHE A 19 -13.12 24.54 37.33
N GLY A 20 -13.60 23.96 38.43
CA GLY A 20 -15.03 23.76 38.72
C GLY A 20 -15.88 24.98 39.09
N THR A 21 -15.53 26.20 38.68
CA THR A 21 -16.30 27.42 39.04
C THR A 21 -16.45 28.41 37.88
N GLY A 22 -17.11 27.98 36.79
CA GLY A 22 -18.05 28.82 36.03
C GLY A 22 -17.53 30.03 35.22
N GLU A 23 -16.26 30.41 35.27
CA GLU A 23 -15.72 31.49 34.42
C GLU A 23 -14.65 30.94 33.47
N SER A 24 -14.88 31.16 32.17
CA SER A 24 -13.99 30.84 31.05
C SER A 24 -12.58 31.33 31.30
N PHE A 25 -11.49 30.59 30.96
CA PHE A 25 -10.26 31.11 30.34
C PHE A 25 -9.20 30.01 30.03
N GLU A 26 -8.33 30.36 29.06
CA GLU A 26 -7.09 29.76 28.52
C GLU A 26 -7.06 28.31 27.97
N ASN A 27 -7.11 28.20 26.64
CA ASN A 27 -6.75 27.01 25.89
C ASN A 27 -5.21 26.84 25.87
N LEU A 28 -4.68 25.95 26.72
CA LEU A 28 -3.27 25.57 26.65
C LEU A 28 -3.07 24.44 25.64
N VAL A 29 -2.65 24.77 24.42
CA VAL A 29 -2.28 23.77 23.42
C VAL A 29 -0.86 23.27 23.71
N VAL A 30 -0.74 22.05 24.23
CA VAL A 30 0.55 21.39 24.45
C VAL A 30 0.77 20.34 23.36
N PRO A 31 1.53 20.64 22.30
CA PRO A 31 1.92 19.62 21.34
C PRO A 31 2.88 18.64 22.02
N VAL A 32 2.56 17.36 21.99
CA VAL A 32 3.42 16.29 22.50
C VAL A 32 3.91 15.48 21.31
N SER A 33 5.22 15.31 21.19
CA SER A 33 5.80 14.41 20.19
C SER A 33 5.92 13.00 20.76
N MET A 34 5.76 11.98 19.92
CA MET A 34 5.93 10.57 20.30
C MET A 34 7.29 10.28 20.95
N GLY A 35 8.34 11.04 20.60
CA GLY A 35 9.66 10.92 21.21
C GLY A 35 9.70 11.28 22.71
N GLU A 36 8.81 12.16 23.20
CA GLU A 36 8.69 12.43 24.64
C GLU A 36 7.94 11.32 25.39
N PHE A 37 7.03 10.61 24.71
CA PHE A 37 6.24 9.52 25.28
C PHE A 37 7.05 8.21 25.35
N LEU A 38 7.69 7.83 24.23
CA LEU A 38 8.52 6.62 24.15
C LEU A 38 9.82 6.72 24.98
N GLY A 39 10.30 7.93 25.29
CA GLY A 39 11.46 8.12 26.17
C GLY A 39 11.28 7.61 27.61
N ARG A 40 10.05 7.25 28.02
CA ARG A 40 9.74 6.66 29.34
C ARG A 40 9.52 5.16 29.35
N TYR A 41 9.27 4.55 28.20
CA TYR A 41 9.07 3.11 28.04
C TYR A 41 10.04 2.65 26.96
N PRO A 42 11.29 2.29 27.33
CA PRO A 42 12.27 1.84 26.35
C PRO A 42 11.76 0.57 25.68
N ASP A 43 12.09 0.43 24.40
CA ASP A 43 11.75 -0.69 23.53
C ASP A 43 11.88 -2.05 24.24
N GLU A 44 10.78 -2.62 24.74
CA GLU A 44 10.74 -4.02 25.14
C GLU A 44 10.11 -4.82 24.01
N GLU A 45 10.93 -5.63 23.33
CA GLU A 45 10.44 -6.74 22.52
C GLU A 45 9.65 -7.67 23.45
N ILE A 46 8.34 -7.82 23.21
CA ILE A 46 7.56 -8.86 23.90
C ILE A 46 7.97 -10.20 23.29
N VAL A 47 8.93 -10.86 23.95
CA VAL A 47 9.35 -12.22 23.65
C VAL A 47 8.45 -13.17 24.43
N ASN A 48 7.70 -14.00 23.71
CA ASN A 48 6.86 -15.04 24.31
C ASN A 48 7.73 -16.10 25.01
N GLU A 49 7.15 -16.92 25.91
CA GLU A 49 7.88 -17.98 26.62
C GLU A 49 8.57 -19.00 25.69
N ASP A 50 8.15 -19.08 24.41
CA ASP A 50 8.72 -19.93 23.38
C ASP A 50 9.86 -19.26 22.56
N GLY A 51 10.19 -18.01 22.86
CA GLY A 51 11.23 -17.24 22.16
C GLY A 51 10.77 -16.56 20.88
N SER A 52 9.47 -16.60 20.53
CA SER A 52 8.92 -15.84 19.41
C SER A 52 8.77 -14.35 19.77
N VAL A 53 9.17 -13.47 18.84
CA VAL A 53 8.92 -12.02 18.92
C VAL A 53 7.55 -11.77 18.32
N THR A 54 6.61 -11.25 19.11
CA THR A 54 5.33 -10.80 18.56
C THR A 54 5.57 -9.47 17.85
N GLU A 55 5.54 -9.45 16.52
CA GLU A 55 5.45 -8.18 15.80
C GLU A 55 4.19 -7.46 16.26
N VAL A 56 4.36 -6.33 16.96
CA VAL A 56 3.26 -5.51 17.48
C VAL A 56 2.58 -4.82 16.29
N TYR A 57 1.76 -5.56 15.56
CA TYR A 57 0.81 -5.01 14.61
C TYR A 57 -0.52 -4.73 15.31
N SER A 58 -0.91 -3.46 15.26
CA SER A 58 -2.29 -2.95 15.41
C SER A 58 -3.02 -3.21 16.74
N GLY A 59 -2.86 -2.28 17.69
CA GLY A 59 -3.78 -2.10 18.81
C GLY A 59 -3.30 -1.06 19.81
N ILE A 60 -4.21 -0.28 20.40
CA ILE A 60 -3.92 0.43 21.66
C ILE A 60 -3.94 -0.66 22.74
N THR A 61 -2.78 -1.11 23.21
CA THR A 61 -2.72 -2.09 24.31
C THR A 61 -3.12 -1.41 25.62
N GLN A 62 -3.64 -2.18 26.59
CA GLN A 62 -3.96 -1.66 27.93
C GLN A 62 -2.71 -1.04 28.58
N GLU A 63 -1.53 -1.61 28.30
CA GLU A 63 -0.24 -1.13 28.78
C GLU A 63 0.15 0.23 28.17
N LEU A 64 -0.15 0.44 26.88
CA LEU A 64 0.01 1.74 26.21
C LEU A 64 -0.97 2.79 26.79
N LEU A 65 -2.20 2.37 27.11
CA LEU A 65 -3.21 3.20 27.78
C LEU A 65 -2.77 3.60 29.20
N ASP A 66 -2.26 2.65 29.98
CA ASP A 66 -1.81 2.89 31.34
C ASP A 66 -0.58 3.82 31.35
N GLY A 67 0.38 3.60 30.44
CA GLY A 67 1.51 4.50 30.25
C GLY A 67 1.12 5.89 29.76
N PHE A 68 0.06 5.98 28.95
CA PHE A 68 -0.55 7.26 28.55
C PHE A 68 -1.20 7.98 29.73
N THR A 69 -1.94 7.27 30.58
CA THR A 69 -2.53 7.81 31.81
C THR A 69 -1.45 8.37 32.75
N ASP A 70 -0.34 7.64 32.95
CA ASP A 70 0.77 8.11 33.77
C ASP A 70 1.51 9.31 33.16
N PHE A 71 1.64 9.35 31.83
CA PHE A 71 2.22 10.49 31.13
C PHE A 71 1.36 11.77 31.28
N VAL A 72 0.05 11.66 31.05
CA VAL A 72 -0.89 12.79 31.23
C VAL A 72 -0.89 13.26 32.67
N ARG A 73 -0.89 12.33 33.64
CA ARG A 73 -0.82 12.64 35.08
C ARG A 73 0.44 13.44 35.42
N ASP A 74 1.61 13.03 34.95
CA ASP A 74 2.87 13.70 35.25
C ASP A 74 3.03 15.06 34.56
N LYS A 75 2.67 15.19 33.27
CA LYS A 75 2.68 16.50 32.59
C LYS A 75 1.69 17.47 33.23
N THR A 76 0.52 17.00 33.63
CA THR A 76 -0.48 17.80 34.35
C THR A 76 0.04 18.22 35.73
N ALA A 77 0.65 17.31 36.50
CA ALA A 77 1.27 17.64 37.78
C ALA A 77 2.40 18.68 37.64
N ARG A 78 3.16 18.65 36.54
CA ARG A 78 4.23 19.61 36.25
C ARG A 78 3.69 20.97 35.83
N LEU A 79 2.68 21.01 34.96
CA LEU A 79 1.96 22.24 34.59
C LEU A 79 1.33 22.92 35.81
N LEU A 80 0.73 22.15 36.71
CA LEU A 80 0.14 22.66 37.96
C LEU A 80 1.19 23.11 38.97
N LYS A 81 2.39 22.51 38.96
CA LYS A 81 3.51 22.96 39.79
C LYS A 81 4.04 24.32 39.34
N ASP A 82 4.05 24.58 38.03
CA ASP A 82 4.45 25.86 37.45
C ASP A 82 3.37 26.95 37.64
N GLN A 83 2.09 26.55 37.73
CA GLN A 83 0.95 27.43 38.05
C GLN A 83 0.72 27.60 39.58
N LYS A 84 1.51 26.92 40.43
CA LYS A 84 1.29 26.82 41.88
C LYS A 84 1.65 28.08 42.69
N GLU A 85 1.91 29.22 42.05
CA GLU A 85 1.76 30.52 42.71
C GLU A 85 0.31 31.04 42.68
N ALA A 86 -0.61 30.42 41.95
CA ALA A 86 -1.98 30.92 41.75
C ALA A 86 -3.14 30.05 42.29
N ALA A 87 -2.90 28.81 42.74
CA ALA A 87 -3.99 27.94 43.22
C ALA A 87 -3.67 27.28 44.57
N SER A 88 -3.82 28.06 45.64
CA SER A 88 -3.95 27.55 47.00
C SER A 88 -5.42 27.27 47.29
N GLU A 89 -5.90 26.07 46.98
CA GLU A 89 -6.96 25.34 47.67
C GLU A 89 -7.28 24.06 46.88
N GLU A 90 -7.66 23.00 47.60
CA GLU A 90 -7.96 21.66 47.10
C GLU A 90 -9.23 21.64 46.22
N GLU A 91 -9.19 22.23 45.03
CA GLU A 91 -10.28 22.09 44.07
C GLU A 91 -10.07 20.85 43.19
N ALA A 92 -11.02 19.92 43.26
CA ALA A 92 -11.15 18.81 42.31
C ALA A 92 -11.45 19.40 40.91
N PHE A 93 -10.53 19.24 39.98
CA PHE A 93 -10.70 19.67 38.59
C PHE A 93 -10.70 18.47 37.64
N VAL A 94 -11.39 18.65 36.50
CA VAL A 94 -11.48 17.65 35.43
C VAL A 94 -10.70 18.18 34.25
N LEU A 95 -9.68 17.42 33.84
CA LEU A 95 -8.96 17.66 32.59
C LEU A 95 -9.75 16.99 31.47
N THR A 96 -10.12 17.73 30.43
CA THR A 96 -10.73 17.15 29.24
C THR A 96 -9.79 17.31 28.05
N GLY A 97 -9.87 16.42 27.07
CA GLY A 97 -8.98 16.52 25.93
C GLY A 97 -9.40 15.65 24.78
N THR A 98 -8.66 15.75 23.67
CA THR A 98 -8.86 14.88 22.51
C THR A 98 -7.53 14.33 22.06
N ILE A 99 -7.47 13.01 21.93
CA ILE A 99 -6.34 12.28 21.35
C ILE A 99 -6.62 12.13 19.86
N LYS A 100 -5.75 12.69 19.00
CA LYS A 100 -5.78 12.43 17.56
C LYS A 100 -4.61 11.53 17.20
N ALA A 101 -4.92 10.33 16.70
CA ALA A 101 -3.94 9.44 16.10
C ALA A 101 -4.08 9.53 14.58
N ASP A 102 -3.10 10.14 13.92
CA ASP A 102 -3.21 10.55 12.51
C ASP A 102 -3.46 9.38 11.54
N ARG A 103 -3.09 8.13 11.91
CA ARG A 103 -3.37 6.92 11.12
C ARG A 103 -4.70 6.24 11.42
N LEU A 104 -5.32 6.50 12.57
CA LEU A 104 -6.62 5.90 12.92
C LEU A 104 -7.79 6.73 12.38
N GLY A 105 -7.57 8.00 12.00
CA GLY A 105 -8.64 8.89 11.54
C GLY A 105 -9.71 9.19 12.60
N VAL A 106 -9.44 8.82 13.86
CA VAL A 106 -10.38 8.93 15.00
C VAL A 106 -9.82 9.93 16.01
N ALA A 107 -10.70 10.81 16.48
CA ALA A 107 -10.45 11.68 17.62
C ALA A 107 -11.11 11.05 18.85
N LEU A 108 -10.34 10.77 19.91
CA LEU A 108 -10.85 10.16 21.15
C LEU A 108 -10.94 11.22 22.25
N PRO A 109 -12.15 11.65 22.63
CA PRO A 109 -12.34 12.49 23.81
C PRO A 109 -11.96 11.74 25.09
N PHE A 110 -11.37 12.44 26.04
CA PHE A 110 -11.15 11.90 27.38
C PHE A 110 -11.45 12.92 28.47
N GLU A 111 -11.72 12.41 29.67
CA GLU A 111 -11.88 13.13 30.93
C GLU A 111 -10.90 12.50 31.94
N TYR A 112 -10.14 13.30 32.67
CA TYR A 112 -9.28 12.85 33.76
C TYR A 112 -9.65 13.60 35.04
N HIS A 113 -10.06 12.84 36.05
CA HIS A 113 -10.48 13.32 37.35
C HIS A 113 -9.28 13.31 38.29
N TYR A 114 -8.78 14.50 38.65
CA TYR A 114 -7.53 14.60 39.41
C TYR A 114 -7.65 14.08 40.85
N ASP A 115 -8.83 14.21 41.45
CA ASP A 115 -9.17 13.77 42.81
C ASP A 115 -9.16 12.24 42.96
N SER A 116 -9.68 11.52 41.97
CA SER A 116 -9.75 10.05 41.93
C SER A 116 -8.58 9.41 41.19
N GLY A 117 -7.87 10.17 40.36
CA GLY A 117 -6.88 9.66 39.42
C GLY A 117 -7.49 8.83 38.28
N GLU A 118 -8.82 8.84 38.14
CA GLU A 118 -9.57 8.08 37.16
C GLU A 118 -9.57 8.78 35.79
N MET A 119 -9.27 8.02 34.74
CA MET A 119 -9.32 8.47 33.35
C MET A 119 -10.48 7.78 32.63
N LYS A 120 -11.36 8.57 32.04
CA LYS A 120 -12.49 8.11 31.25
C LYS A 120 -12.32 8.54 29.81
N ILE A 121 -12.11 7.57 28.93
CA ILE A 121 -12.05 7.81 27.48
C ILE A 121 -13.44 7.53 26.89
N THR A 122 -13.99 8.49 26.17
CA THR A 122 -15.29 8.33 25.50
C THR A 122 -15.05 7.85 24.08
N TYR A 123 -15.40 6.60 23.81
CA TYR A 123 -15.36 6.06 22.45
C TYR A 123 -16.64 6.48 21.71
N PRO A 124 -16.56 7.03 20.48
CA PRO A 124 -17.75 7.25 19.67
C PRO A 124 -18.47 5.93 19.40
N ALA A 125 -19.81 5.95 19.32
CA ALA A 125 -20.63 4.77 19.09
C ALA A 125 -20.19 4.02 17.80
N GLY A 126 -20.03 2.69 17.90
CA GLY A 126 -19.35 1.85 16.91
C GLY A 126 -17.89 1.54 17.28
N THR A 127 -17.68 1.07 18.51
CA THR A 127 -16.37 0.79 19.12
C THR A 127 -15.59 -0.30 18.37
N VAL A 128 -14.27 -0.36 18.62
CA VAL A 128 -13.36 -1.40 18.11
C VAL A 128 -13.91 -2.81 18.36
N ASP A 129 -14.54 -3.06 19.51
CA ASP A 129 -15.08 -4.38 19.86
C ASP A 129 -16.29 -4.79 19.01
N GLU A 130 -17.22 -3.87 18.74
CA GLU A 130 -18.38 -4.16 17.87
C GLU A 130 -17.94 -4.41 16.42
N ARG A 131 -16.94 -3.65 15.94
CA ARG A 131 -16.35 -3.84 14.61
C ARG A 131 -15.59 -5.17 14.53
N THR A 132 -14.80 -5.50 15.55
CA THR A 132 -14.07 -6.77 15.66
C THR A 132 -15.03 -7.96 15.73
N ASN A 133 -16.11 -7.87 16.51
CA ASN A 133 -17.12 -8.92 16.61
C ASN A 133 -17.85 -9.12 15.27
N THR A 134 -18.24 -8.04 14.60
CA THR A 134 -18.87 -8.09 13.27
C THR A 134 -17.92 -8.73 12.26
N ALA A 135 -16.64 -8.35 12.28
CA ALA A 135 -15.62 -8.87 11.37
C ALA A 135 -15.37 -10.37 11.58
N ARG A 136 -15.30 -10.82 12.85
CA ARG A 136 -15.21 -12.24 13.22
C ARG A 136 -16.44 -13.05 12.77
N GLU A 137 -17.65 -12.51 12.95
CA GLU A 137 -18.87 -13.18 12.50
C GLU A 137 -18.91 -13.36 10.98
N GLN A 138 -18.47 -12.36 10.21
CA GLN A 138 -18.37 -12.47 8.75
C GLN A 138 -17.29 -13.47 8.33
N PHE A 139 -16.19 -13.55 9.07
CA PHE A 139 -15.14 -14.52 8.81
C PHE A 139 -15.59 -15.98 9.07
N GLU A 140 -16.34 -16.24 10.15
CA GLU A 140 -16.89 -17.57 10.40
C GLU A 140 -17.97 -17.96 9.37
N LYS A 141 -18.76 -17.01 8.88
CA LYS A 141 -19.66 -17.25 7.73
C LYS A 141 -18.89 -17.65 6.47
N MET A 142 -17.80 -16.94 6.18
CA MET A 142 -16.91 -17.27 5.06
C MET A 142 -16.39 -18.71 5.17
N LYS A 143 -15.87 -19.11 6.34
CA LYS A 143 -15.40 -20.49 6.58
C LYS A 143 -16.50 -21.51 6.37
N SER A 144 -17.68 -21.29 6.96
CA SER A 144 -18.80 -22.22 6.82
C SER A 144 -19.25 -22.36 5.36
N MET A 145 -19.20 -21.29 4.55
CA MET A 145 -19.49 -21.36 3.11
C MET A 145 -18.38 -22.10 2.36
N ALA A 146 -17.12 -21.89 2.72
CA ALA A 146 -15.97 -22.58 2.14
C ALA A 146 -16.02 -24.10 2.39
N ASP A 147 -16.32 -24.52 3.63
CA ASP A 147 -16.49 -25.93 4.01
C ASP A 147 -17.65 -26.60 3.25
N ALA A 148 -18.65 -25.82 2.85
CA ALA A 148 -19.76 -26.27 2.02
C ALA A 148 -19.46 -26.24 0.50
N GLY A 149 -18.26 -25.82 0.08
CA GLY A 149 -17.86 -25.68 -1.32
C GLY A 149 -18.47 -24.46 -2.02
N LEU A 150 -19.07 -23.52 -1.28
CA LEU A 150 -19.69 -22.30 -1.79
C LEU A 150 -18.67 -21.15 -1.89
N TYR A 151 -17.65 -21.32 -2.72
CA TYR A 151 -16.48 -20.41 -2.73
C TYR A 151 -16.80 -18.97 -3.14
N ASP A 152 -17.71 -18.76 -4.09
CA ASP A 152 -18.12 -17.40 -4.49
C ASP A 152 -18.85 -16.65 -3.35
N ASP A 153 -19.68 -17.36 -2.59
CA ASP A 153 -20.38 -16.79 -1.44
C ASP A 153 -19.40 -16.54 -0.27
N ALA A 154 -18.44 -17.45 -0.06
CA ALA A 154 -17.35 -17.27 0.90
C ALA A 154 -16.51 -16.02 0.57
N ALA A 155 -16.15 -15.83 -0.71
CA ALA A 155 -15.44 -14.65 -1.17
C ALA A 155 -16.24 -13.36 -0.95
N ARG A 156 -17.54 -13.36 -1.21
CA ARG A 156 -18.42 -12.20 -0.92
C ARG A 156 -18.44 -11.89 0.58
N ALA A 157 -18.57 -12.91 1.44
CA ALA A 157 -18.53 -12.71 2.88
C ALA A 157 -17.18 -12.13 3.34
N TYR A 158 -16.07 -12.60 2.77
CA TYR A 158 -14.73 -12.07 3.03
C TYR A 158 -14.59 -10.59 2.63
N LEU A 159 -15.03 -10.21 1.44
CA LEU A 159 -14.97 -8.83 0.96
C LEU A 159 -15.85 -7.86 1.76
N MET A 160 -16.84 -8.38 2.47
CA MET A 160 -17.72 -7.61 3.36
C MET A 160 -17.17 -7.47 4.78
N ILE A 161 -16.01 -8.08 5.09
CA ILE A 161 -15.32 -7.87 6.36
C ILE A 161 -14.82 -6.42 6.38
N PRO A 162 -15.28 -5.57 7.34
CA PRO A 162 -14.87 -4.18 7.40
C PRO A 162 -13.36 -4.07 7.54
N ASP A 163 -12.73 -3.17 6.77
CA ASP A 163 -11.33 -2.80 6.95
C ASP A 163 -11.20 -1.99 8.25
N SER A 164 -11.22 -2.72 9.36
CA SER A 164 -11.42 -2.18 10.69
C SER A 164 -10.13 -1.66 11.31
N GLY A 165 -8.98 -1.79 10.61
CA GLY A 165 -7.65 -1.49 11.14
C GLY A 165 -7.21 -2.37 12.32
N CYS A 166 -8.10 -3.26 12.80
CA CYS A 166 -7.90 -4.13 13.96
C CYS A 166 -8.19 -5.62 13.65
N TYR A 167 -8.97 -5.93 12.61
CA TYR A 167 -9.15 -7.31 12.16
C TYR A 167 -9.37 -7.36 10.64
N LYS A 168 -8.32 -7.71 9.91
CA LYS A 168 -8.39 -8.22 8.54
C LYS A 168 -7.51 -9.47 8.49
N PRO A 169 -8.10 -10.67 8.38
CA PRO A 169 -7.36 -11.89 8.62
C PRO A 169 -6.58 -12.31 7.38
N ALA A 170 -5.54 -11.56 7.01
CA ALA A 170 -4.69 -11.86 5.87
C ALA A 170 -3.97 -13.22 6.03
N ALA A 171 -3.49 -13.51 7.25
CA ALA A 171 -2.91 -14.81 7.59
C ALA A 171 -3.94 -15.95 7.53
N GLU A 172 -5.19 -15.70 7.93
CA GLU A 172 -6.23 -16.73 7.92
C GLU A 172 -6.85 -16.90 6.51
N LEU A 173 -6.77 -15.88 5.64
CA LEU A 173 -7.02 -16.01 4.20
C LEU A 173 -5.95 -16.86 3.52
N ALA A 174 -4.66 -16.64 3.85
CA ALA A 174 -3.57 -17.47 3.36
C ALA A 174 -3.72 -18.94 3.79
N ALA A 175 -4.38 -19.18 4.93
CA ALA A 175 -4.75 -20.51 5.41
C ALA A 175 -6.08 -21.04 4.85
N ALA A 176 -6.87 -20.22 4.13
CA ALA A 176 -8.12 -20.65 3.52
C ALA A 176 -7.87 -21.60 2.34
N SER A 177 -8.85 -22.46 2.02
CA SER A 177 -8.73 -23.39 0.89
C SER A 177 -8.47 -22.67 -0.43
N GLU A 178 -7.71 -23.29 -1.33
CA GLU A 178 -7.38 -22.79 -2.66
C GLU A 178 -8.59 -22.23 -3.42
N GLY A 179 -9.75 -22.91 -3.35
CA GLY A 179 -11.00 -22.44 -3.96
C GLY A 179 -11.51 -21.08 -3.46
N VAL A 180 -11.30 -20.76 -2.17
CA VAL A 180 -11.66 -19.45 -1.60
C VAL A 180 -10.70 -18.37 -2.08
N GLN A 181 -9.40 -18.68 -2.13
CA GLN A 181 -8.38 -17.75 -2.61
C GLN A 181 -8.60 -17.40 -4.09
N HIS A 182 -8.92 -18.40 -4.90
CA HIS A 182 -9.35 -18.26 -6.28
C HIS A 182 -10.58 -17.33 -6.36
N ALA A 183 -11.69 -17.67 -5.69
CA ALA A 183 -12.91 -16.87 -5.74
C ALA A 183 -12.72 -15.40 -5.27
N ILE A 184 -11.86 -15.15 -4.28
CA ILE A 184 -11.49 -13.80 -3.84
C ILE A 184 -10.68 -13.08 -4.92
N ARG A 185 -9.67 -13.75 -5.49
CA ARG A 185 -8.88 -13.21 -6.60
C ARG A 185 -9.79 -12.86 -7.78
N ARG A 186 -10.67 -13.76 -8.23
CA ARG A 186 -11.68 -13.50 -9.28
C ARG A 186 -12.60 -12.34 -8.95
N SER A 187 -12.96 -12.16 -7.68
CA SER A 187 -13.81 -11.05 -7.25
C SER A 187 -13.06 -9.72 -7.29
N ASN A 188 -11.82 -9.68 -6.82
CA ASN A 188 -10.95 -8.51 -6.91
C ASN A 188 -10.65 -8.13 -8.36
N LEU A 189 -10.40 -9.11 -9.24
CA LEU A 189 -10.18 -8.87 -10.67
C LEU A 189 -11.32 -8.06 -11.34
N LYS A 190 -12.52 -8.01 -10.75
CA LYS A 190 -13.67 -7.23 -11.25
C LYS A 190 -13.76 -5.80 -10.71
N ILE A 191 -12.83 -5.39 -9.86
CA ILE A 191 -12.83 -4.11 -9.14
C ILE A 191 -11.58 -3.33 -9.56
N ALA A 192 -11.77 -2.28 -10.37
CA ALA A 192 -10.69 -1.37 -10.72
C ALA A 192 -10.08 -0.72 -9.47
N GLY A 193 -8.76 -0.59 -9.45
CA GLY A 193 -7.96 -0.13 -8.32
C GLY A 193 -7.71 -1.19 -7.24
N SER A 194 -8.31 -2.38 -7.33
CA SER A 194 -8.00 -3.47 -6.41
C SER A 194 -6.66 -4.13 -6.73
N HIS A 195 -6.13 -4.84 -5.75
CA HIS A 195 -4.85 -5.52 -5.83
C HIS A 195 -5.05 -7.03 -5.82
N VAL A 196 -4.30 -7.74 -6.66
CA VAL A 196 -4.33 -9.20 -6.78
C VAL A 196 -2.92 -9.77 -6.91
N PHE A 197 -2.73 -10.99 -6.41
CA PHE A 197 -1.49 -11.76 -6.59
C PHE A 197 -1.69 -12.81 -7.67
N PHE A 198 -0.79 -12.85 -8.66
CA PHE A 198 -0.84 -13.76 -9.80
C PHE A 198 0.54 -13.91 -10.44
N GLY A 199 1.01 -15.14 -10.67
CA GLY A 199 2.40 -15.40 -11.02
C GLY A 199 3.40 -15.06 -9.89
N SER A 200 4.66 -15.39 -10.11
CA SER A 200 5.78 -15.09 -9.21
C SER A 200 7.04 -14.70 -9.97
N TYR A 201 7.80 -13.74 -9.46
CA TYR A 201 9.07 -13.31 -10.04
C TYR A 201 10.03 -12.88 -8.94
N GLU A 202 11.33 -12.90 -9.22
CA GLU A 202 12.35 -12.42 -8.31
C GLU A 202 12.17 -10.91 -8.04
N GLN A 203 11.99 -10.52 -6.77
CA GLN A 203 11.69 -9.14 -6.38
C GLN A 203 12.53 -8.65 -5.20
N ASP A 204 13.03 -9.52 -4.33
CA ASP A 204 13.78 -9.12 -3.13
C ASP A 204 15.31 -9.11 -3.30
N ASN A 205 15.80 -9.61 -4.45
CA ASN A 205 17.21 -9.74 -4.82
C ASN A 205 17.96 -10.82 -4.02
N ASP A 206 17.24 -11.84 -3.54
CA ASP A 206 17.79 -13.03 -2.89
C ASP A 206 17.48 -14.30 -3.72
N PRO A 207 18.33 -14.67 -4.70
CA PRO A 207 18.02 -15.76 -5.62
C PRO A 207 17.92 -17.15 -4.96
N ASP A 208 18.27 -17.27 -3.68
CA ASP A 208 18.27 -18.54 -2.94
C ASP A 208 16.90 -18.88 -2.31
N ASN A 209 15.97 -17.93 -2.18
CA ASN A 209 14.66 -18.12 -1.55
C ASN A 209 13.52 -18.46 -2.55
N GLY A 210 13.79 -18.28 -3.85
CA GLY A 210 12.83 -18.48 -4.94
C GLY A 210 11.91 -17.27 -5.19
N PRO A 211 11.22 -17.22 -6.34
CA PRO A 211 10.51 -16.02 -6.76
C PRO A 211 9.31 -15.66 -5.88
N GLU A 212 9.13 -14.37 -5.58
CA GLU A 212 7.99 -13.85 -4.82
C GLU A 212 6.73 -13.68 -5.67
N PRO A 213 5.52 -13.85 -5.09
CA PRO A 213 4.27 -13.53 -5.76
C PRO A 213 4.24 -12.09 -6.30
N ILE A 214 3.82 -11.92 -7.55
CA ILE A 214 3.71 -10.59 -8.16
C ILE A 214 2.40 -9.96 -7.73
N GLU A 215 2.48 -8.74 -7.18
CA GLU A 215 1.30 -7.91 -6.90
C GLU A 215 0.91 -7.07 -8.13
N TRP A 216 -0.36 -7.15 -8.51
CA TRP A 216 -0.93 -6.46 -9.66
C TRP A 216 -2.04 -5.50 -9.23
N ILE A 217 -2.17 -4.38 -9.94
CA ILE A 217 -3.27 -3.43 -9.83
C ILE A 217 -4.22 -3.66 -10.99
N VAL A 218 -5.52 -3.80 -10.71
CA VAL A 218 -6.57 -3.87 -11.72
C VAL A 218 -6.82 -2.47 -12.30
N LEU A 219 -6.49 -2.26 -13.58
CA LEU A 219 -6.67 -0.96 -14.25
C LEU A 219 -8.04 -0.80 -14.90
N ASP A 220 -8.52 -1.86 -15.54
CA ASP A 220 -9.79 -1.86 -16.27
C ASP A 220 -10.44 -3.25 -16.21
N THR A 221 -11.76 -3.28 -16.28
CA THR A 221 -12.54 -4.53 -16.33
C THR A 221 -13.52 -4.44 -17.48
N GLN A 222 -13.40 -5.39 -18.40
CA GLN A 222 -14.30 -5.54 -19.54
C GLN A 222 -15.07 -6.85 -19.39
N GLU A 223 -16.10 -7.07 -20.21
CA GLU A 223 -16.89 -8.30 -20.14
C GLU A 223 -15.97 -9.53 -20.29
N GLY A 224 -15.85 -10.31 -19.21
CA GLY A 224 -15.07 -11.55 -19.15
C GLY A 224 -13.55 -11.41 -19.00
N LYS A 225 -12.98 -10.20 -18.87
CA LYS A 225 -11.52 -10.01 -18.74
C LYS A 225 -11.13 -8.76 -17.96
N SER A 226 -9.91 -8.75 -17.43
CA SER A 226 -9.37 -7.62 -16.67
C SER A 226 -7.97 -7.25 -17.11
N LEU A 227 -7.69 -5.95 -17.17
CA LEU A 227 -6.38 -5.38 -17.47
C LEU A 227 -5.63 -5.16 -16.16
N LEU A 228 -4.44 -5.73 -16.06
CA LEU A 228 -3.60 -5.65 -14.88
C LEU A 228 -2.27 -4.99 -15.22
N ILE A 229 -1.73 -4.22 -14.28
CA ILE A 229 -0.35 -3.73 -14.32
C ILE A 229 0.37 -4.15 -13.04
N SER A 230 1.65 -4.48 -13.13
CA SER A 230 2.42 -4.74 -11.93
C SER A 230 2.43 -3.51 -11.01
N ARG A 231 2.28 -3.72 -9.71
CA ARG A 231 2.34 -2.64 -8.71
C ARG A 231 3.72 -1.96 -8.75
N TYR A 232 4.76 -2.79 -8.84
CA TYR A 232 6.16 -2.38 -8.85
C TYR A 232 6.77 -2.47 -10.24
N ALA A 233 7.87 -1.76 -10.47
CA ALA A 233 8.76 -2.04 -11.60
C ALA A 233 9.61 -3.27 -11.25
N LEU A 234 9.39 -4.37 -11.97
CA LEU A 234 9.84 -5.71 -11.56
C LEU A 234 11.30 -6.00 -11.91
N ASP A 235 11.82 -5.39 -12.98
CA ASP A 235 13.18 -5.65 -13.47
C ASP A 235 13.80 -4.39 -14.11
N ALA A 236 15.12 -4.38 -14.28
CA ALA A 236 15.87 -3.41 -15.07
C ALA A 236 16.13 -3.98 -16.47
N GLY A 237 15.66 -3.29 -17.50
CA GLY A 237 15.83 -3.71 -18.89
C GLY A 237 15.81 -2.53 -19.84
N ALA A 238 16.72 -2.53 -20.81
CA ALA A 238 16.66 -1.58 -21.90
C ALA A 238 15.48 -1.88 -22.83
N TYR A 239 14.89 -0.85 -23.42
CA TYR A 239 13.85 -1.01 -24.43
C TYR A 239 14.36 -1.83 -25.63
N HIS A 240 15.59 -1.56 -26.07
CA HIS A 240 16.32 -2.31 -27.08
C HIS A 240 17.80 -2.43 -26.71
N THR A 241 18.54 -3.35 -27.33
CA THR A 241 19.92 -3.67 -26.91
C THR A 241 20.97 -2.67 -27.38
N GLU A 242 20.65 -1.88 -28.40
CA GLU A 242 21.57 -0.93 -29.05
C GLU A 242 20.83 0.36 -29.40
N TYR A 243 21.54 1.50 -29.39
CA TYR A 243 21.00 2.76 -29.88
C TYR A 243 20.87 2.76 -31.40
N THR A 244 19.73 2.28 -31.88
CA THR A 244 19.36 2.23 -33.30
C THR A 244 17.88 2.58 -33.48
N PRO A 245 17.43 2.98 -34.69
CA PRO A 245 16.01 3.12 -34.98
C PRO A 245 15.25 1.83 -34.64
N VAL A 246 14.25 1.93 -33.76
CA VAL A 246 13.48 0.79 -33.24
C VAL A 246 12.02 1.18 -33.02
N THR A 247 11.14 0.20 -32.97
CA THR A 247 9.70 0.35 -32.68
C THR A 247 9.30 -0.66 -31.62
N TRP A 248 8.09 -0.58 -31.05
CA TRP A 248 7.62 -1.60 -30.12
C TRP A 248 7.63 -3.00 -30.73
N GLU A 249 7.21 -3.11 -32.00
CA GLU A 249 7.16 -4.39 -32.72
C GLU A 249 8.52 -5.10 -32.77
N THR A 250 9.59 -4.32 -32.94
CA THR A 250 10.96 -4.82 -33.19
C THR A 250 11.89 -4.70 -31.98
N CYS A 251 11.43 -4.15 -30.86
CA CYS A 251 12.29 -3.94 -29.70
C CYS A 251 12.61 -5.25 -28.96
N ALA A 252 13.73 -5.24 -28.23
CA ALA A 252 14.19 -6.43 -27.52
C ALA A 252 13.34 -6.69 -26.27
N LEU A 253 12.85 -5.63 -25.62
CA LEU A 253 12.04 -5.72 -24.42
C LEU A 253 10.71 -6.44 -24.67
N ARG A 254 10.04 -6.17 -25.80
CA ARG A 254 8.81 -6.89 -26.19
C ARG A 254 9.07 -8.39 -26.35
N ALA A 255 10.17 -8.75 -26.99
CA ALA A 255 10.55 -10.16 -27.17
C ALA A 255 10.85 -10.83 -25.82
N TRP A 256 11.56 -10.16 -24.91
CA TRP A 256 11.81 -10.65 -23.56
C TRP A 256 10.51 -10.82 -22.75
N LEU A 257 9.61 -9.84 -22.79
CA LEU A 257 8.32 -9.88 -22.09
C LEU A 257 7.45 -11.08 -22.50
N ASN A 258 7.39 -11.36 -23.81
CA ASN A 258 6.53 -12.41 -24.36
C ASN A 258 7.21 -13.79 -24.41
N ASN A 259 8.47 -13.89 -24.03
CA ASN A 259 9.19 -15.16 -23.94
C ASN A 259 9.71 -15.37 -22.52
N ASP A 260 10.88 -14.82 -22.20
CA ASP A 260 11.61 -15.10 -20.97
C ASP A 260 10.79 -14.73 -19.73
N PHE A 261 10.24 -13.50 -19.69
CA PHE A 261 9.42 -13.06 -18.57
C PHE A 261 8.16 -13.91 -18.42
N LEU A 262 7.36 -14.08 -19.50
CA LEU A 262 6.13 -14.87 -19.45
C LEU A 262 6.37 -16.31 -18.96
N ASN A 263 7.45 -16.95 -19.41
CA ASN A 263 7.79 -18.32 -19.04
C ASN A 263 8.40 -18.45 -17.65
N THR A 264 9.05 -17.39 -17.16
CA THR A 264 9.61 -17.35 -15.80
C THR A 264 8.54 -17.01 -14.78
N ALA A 265 7.67 -16.06 -15.11
CA ALA A 265 6.76 -15.45 -14.16
C ALA A 265 5.46 -16.23 -13.93
N PHE A 266 5.07 -17.08 -14.88
CA PHE A 266 3.77 -17.74 -14.86
C PHE A 266 3.88 -19.22 -15.17
N ALA A 267 3.22 -20.04 -14.35
CA ALA A 267 3.07 -21.46 -14.59
C ALA A 267 2.19 -21.73 -15.83
N GLY A 268 2.24 -22.96 -16.37
CA GLY A 268 1.53 -23.30 -17.61
C GLY A 268 0.01 -23.09 -17.57
N GLU A 269 -0.63 -23.26 -16.42
CA GLU A 269 -2.06 -22.97 -16.24
C GLU A 269 -2.34 -21.47 -16.12
N GLU A 270 -1.46 -20.72 -15.44
CA GLU A 270 -1.54 -19.26 -15.34
C GLU A 270 -1.35 -18.59 -16.70
N GLN A 271 -0.40 -19.08 -17.51
CA GLN A 271 -0.20 -18.59 -18.88
C GLN A 271 -1.47 -18.74 -19.74
N GLN A 272 -2.27 -19.79 -19.53
CA GLN A 272 -3.54 -19.98 -20.24
C GLN A 272 -4.61 -18.96 -19.83
N ALA A 273 -4.50 -18.41 -18.61
CA ALA A 273 -5.37 -17.34 -18.16
C ALA A 273 -5.00 -15.97 -18.78
N ILE A 274 -3.76 -15.81 -19.24
CA ILE A 274 -3.27 -14.58 -19.88
C ILE A 274 -3.74 -14.55 -21.33
N LEU A 275 -4.49 -13.50 -21.67
CA LEU A 275 -5.03 -13.29 -23.00
C LEU A 275 -4.01 -12.62 -23.90
N LYS A 276 -3.88 -13.16 -25.12
CA LYS A 276 -3.17 -12.47 -26.20
C LYS A 276 -3.99 -11.28 -26.68
N ALA A 277 -3.48 -10.08 -26.46
CA ALA A 277 -4.18 -8.83 -26.71
C ALA A 277 -3.70 -8.16 -28.00
N ALA A 278 -4.62 -7.48 -28.69
CA ALA A 278 -4.28 -6.55 -29.74
C ALA A 278 -3.70 -5.27 -29.12
N VAL A 279 -2.42 -5.00 -29.35
CA VAL A 279 -1.72 -3.83 -28.84
C VAL A 279 -1.55 -2.84 -29.98
N GLU A 280 -2.29 -1.73 -29.91
CA GLU A 280 -2.29 -0.70 -30.96
C GLU A 280 -1.08 0.21 -30.83
N ASN A 281 -0.28 0.41 -31.88
CA ASN A 281 0.89 1.30 -31.87
C ASN A 281 0.75 2.49 -32.83
N SER A 282 -0.50 2.89 -33.13
CA SER A 282 -0.81 4.01 -34.01
C SER A 282 -0.34 5.36 -33.40
N PRO A 283 -0.25 6.45 -34.18
CA PRO A 283 0.15 7.75 -33.67
C PRO A 283 -0.69 8.26 -32.48
N GLY A 284 -1.97 7.89 -32.41
CA GLY A 284 -2.86 8.25 -31.29
C GLY A 284 -2.46 7.62 -29.95
N GLN A 285 -1.52 6.68 -29.95
CA GLN A 285 -0.95 6.02 -28.77
C GLN A 285 0.35 6.69 -28.32
N GLY A 286 0.92 7.58 -29.15
CA GLY A 286 2.12 8.35 -28.84
C GLY A 286 1.82 9.65 -28.12
N TYR A 287 2.88 10.39 -27.79
CA TYR A 287 2.77 11.79 -27.42
C TYR A 287 2.58 12.63 -28.69
N ASP A 288 1.58 13.50 -28.72
CA ASP A 288 1.14 14.22 -29.92
C ASP A 288 2.16 15.20 -30.49
N GLU A 289 3.11 15.68 -29.68
CA GLU A 289 4.24 16.49 -30.16
C GLU A 289 5.37 15.65 -30.81
N TYR A 290 5.31 14.32 -30.71
CA TYR A 290 6.28 13.42 -31.35
C TYR A 290 5.68 12.82 -32.62
N GLU A 291 6.35 13.04 -33.75
CA GLU A 291 5.99 12.48 -35.06
C GLU A 291 6.67 11.13 -35.34
N THR A 292 7.27 10.51 -34.32
CA THR A 292 8.02 9.24 -34.45
C THR A 292 7.06 8.06 -34.65
N ASP A 293 7.39 7.17 -35.57
CA ASP A 293 6.57 5.99 -35.86
C ASP A 293 6.66 4.96 -34.72
N GLY A 294 5.51 4.55 -34.20
CA GLY A 294 5.37 3.51 -33.17
C GLY A 294 5.52 2.09 -33.70
N GLY A 295 5.51 1.92 -35.03
CA GLY A 295 5.52 0.63 -35.72
C GLY A 295 4.14 0.02 -35.85
N ASN A 296 4.07 -1.22 -36.33
CA ASN A 296 2.78 -1.89 -36.52
C ASN A 296 2.15 -2.29 -35.17
N SER A 297 0.83 -2.37 -35.14
CA SER A 297 0.10 -2.99 -34.03
C SER A 297 0.47 -4.46 -33.89
N THR A 298 0.58 -4.94 -32.66
CA THR A 298 1.09 -6.28 -32.32
C THR A 298 0.02 -7.16 -31.66
N GLN A 299 0.37 -8.42 -31.42
CA GLN A 299 -0.44 -9.38 -30.65
C GLN A 299 0.44 -9.91 -29.52
N ASP A 300 0.21 -9.42 -28.30
CA ASP A 300 1.11 -9.61 -27.16
C ASP A 300 0.34 -10.18 -25.96
N SER A 301 0.94 -11.12 -25.25
CA SER A 301 0.42 -11.64 -23.98
C SER A 301 0.86 -10.76 -22.81
N VAL A 302 2.08 -10.20 -22.90
CA VAL A 302 2.64 -9.25 -21.94
C VAL A 302 3.15 -8.03 -22.70
N PHE A 303 2.77 -6.84 -22.26
CA PHE A 303 3.12 -5.58 -22.91
C PHE A 303 3.36 -4.47 -21.89
N LEU A 304 3.64 -3.25 -22.37
CA LEU A 304 3.72 -2.03 -21.55
C LEU A 304 2.60 -1.08 -21.97
N LEU A 305 2.17 -0.21 -21.07
CA LEU A 305 1.21 0.85 -21.43
C LEU A 305 1.81 1.79 -22.51
N SER A 306 0.95 2.31 -23.37
CA SER A 306 1.27 3.48 -24.19
C SER A 306 1.29 4.76 -23.35
N TYR A 307 1.79 5.83 -23.96
CA TYR A 307 1.61 7.18 -23.46
C TYR A 307 0.13 7.52 -23.21
N GLU A 308 -0.74 7.30 -24.21
CA GLU A 308 -2.19 7.54 -24.07
C GLU A 308 -2.77 6.78 -22.89
N GLU A 309 -2.51 5.48 -22.80
CA GLU A 309 -3.04 4.62 -21.75
C GLU A 309 -2.53 5.04 -20.37
N ALA A 310 -1.22 5.34 -20.24
CA ALA A 310 -0.65 5.78 -18.98
C ALA A 310 -1.24 7.11 -18.50
N TRP A 311 -1.45 8.09 -19.39
CA TRP A 311 -2.04 9.38 -19.02
C TRP A 311 -3.54 9.29 -18.75
N ARG A 312 -4.27 8.40 -19.44
CA ARG A 312 -5.70 8.20 -19.21
C ARG A 312 -5.98 7.43 -17.93
N LEU A 313 -5.23 6.36 -17.66
CA LEU A 313 -5.46 5.46 -16.52
C LEU A 313 -4.86 6.02 -15.22
N PHE A 314 -3.77 6.80 -15.32
CA PHE A 314 -3.16 7.49 -14.19
C PHE A 314 -3.12 8.99 -14.49
N PRO A 315 -4.17 9.76 -14.18
CA PRO A 315 -4.31 11.14 -14.67
C PRO A 315 -3.33 12.13 -14.02
N THR A 316 -2.87 11.87 -12.80
CA THR A 316 -1.93 12.74 -12.08
C THR A 316 -0.50 12.22 -12.14
N ASP A 317 0.48 13.12 -11.98
CA ASP A 317 1.89 12.72 -11.87
C ASP A 317 2.09 11.78 -10.68
N GLU A 318 1.47 12.09 -9.54
CA GLU A 318 1.51 11.24 -8.33
C GLU A 318 1.06 9.81 -8.62
N ALA A 319 -0.04 9.64 -9.38
CA ALA A 319 -0.59 8.32 -9.70
C ALA A 319 0.31 7.52 -10.66
N ARG A 320 1.15 8.20 -11.45
CA ARG A 320 2.09 7.57 -12.39
C ARG A 320 3.41 7.15 -11.74
N ARG A 321 3.71 7.61 -10.52
CA ARG A 321 4.94 7.20 -9.81
C ARG A 321 4.90 5.70 -9.51
N CYS A 322 6.07 5.07 -9.57
CA CYS A 322 6.21 3.64 -9.39
C CYS A 322 7.45 3.34 -8.55
N ILE A 323 7.33 2.42 -7.61
CA ILE A 323 8.44 1.93 -6.78
C ILE A 323 9.07 0.73 -7.51
N PRO A 324 10.39 0.65 -7.64
CA PRO A 324 11.04 -0.56 -8.15
C PRO A 324 11.12 -1.63 -7.06
N THR A 325 11.16 -2.89 -7.48
CA THR A 325 11.53 -3.99 -6.57
C THR A 325 13.00 -3.87 -6.15
N ALA A 326 13.40 -4.55 -5.08
CA ALA A 326 14.81 -4.57 -4.68
C ALA A 326 15.68 -5.23 -5.76
N TYR A 327 15.14 -6.24 -6.44
CA TYR A 327 15.76 -6.86 -7.60
C TYR A 327 16.00 -5.86 -8.75
N ALA A 328 14.98 -5.10 -9.15
CA ALA A 328 15.12 -4.10 -10.20
C ALA A 328 16.14 -3.00 -9.81
N ALA A 329 16.09 -2.53 -8.56
CA ALA A 329 17.06 -1.57 -8.04
C ALA A 329 18.50 -2.13 -8.04
N GLY A 330 18.68 -3.39 -7.60
CA GLY A 330 19.97 -4.09 -7.62
C GLY A 330 20.54 -4.27 -9.03
N ARG A 331 19.66 -4.32 -10.03
CA ARG A 331 20.01 -4.41 -11.46
C ARG A 331 20.19 -3.06 -12.16
N GLY A 332 20.06 -1.95 -11.45
CA GLY A 332 20.45 -0.62 -11.91
C GLY A 332 19.32 0.29 -12.36
N VAL A 333 18.06 0.01 -11.99
CA VAL A 333 16.98 1.00 -12.13
C VAL A 333 17.35 2.28 -11.37
N TRP A 334 17.21 3.42 -12.02
CA TRP A 334 17.49 4.71 -11.40
C TRP A 334 16.41 5.10 -10.39
N LEU A 335 16.88 5.40 -9.18
CA LEU A 335 16.05 5.84 -8.06
C LEU A 335 15.98 7.37 -8.02
N SER A 336 14.76 7.89 -7.95
CA SER A 336 14.54 9.33 -7.93
C SER A 336 14.97 9.96 -6.62
N THR A 337 15.78 11.01 -6.71
CA THR A 337 16.08 11.83 -5.53
C THR A 337 14.89 12.73 -5.20
N GLY A 338 14.16 12.40 -4.13
CA GLY A 338 13.15 13.29 -3.55
C GLY A 338 11.72 13.14 -4.08
N ASN A 339 11.45 12.14 -4.93
CA ASN A 339 10.07 11.78 -5.32
C ASN A 339 9.71 10.43 -4.69
N LEU A 340 8.57 10.41 -4.00
CA LEU A 340 8.08 9.22 -3.32
C LEU A 340 6.77 8.74 -3.93
N ALA A 341 6.60 7.43 -3.96
CA ALA A 341 5.33 6.72 -4.12
C ALA A 341 5.12 5.88 -2.86
N ASP A 342 3.95 5.99 -2.22
CA ASP A 342 3.62 5.29 -0.97
C ASP A 342 4.68 5.42 0.16
N GLY A 343 5.44 6.51 0.19
CA GLY A 343 6.50 6.75 1.17
C GLY A 343 7.87 6.14 0.81
N GLU A 344 7.98 5.45 -0.32
CA GLU A 344 9.19 4.82 -0.84
C GLU A 344 9.72 5.52 -2.08
N THR A 345 11.00 5.30 -2.41
CA THR A 345 11.66 6.00 -3.52
C THR A 345 11.09 5.54 -4.87
N ALA A 346 10.56 6.49 -5.63
CA ALA A 346 10.06 6.21 -6.97
C ALA A 346 11.19 6.05 -7.99
N CYS A 347 10.90 5.36 -9.10
CA CYS A 347 11.79 5.17 -10.24
C CYS A 347 11.14 5.59 -11.55
N ALA A 348 11.95 5.70 -12.60
CA ALA A 348 11.44 5.81 -13.95
C ALA A 348 11.02 4.43 -14.48
N TRP A 349 10.02 4.37 -15.37
CA TRP A 349 9.59 3.12 -16.00
C TRP A 349 9.19 3.31 -17.46
N TRP A 350 9.41 2.29 -18.29
CA TRP A 350 9.20 2.33 -19.74
C TRP A 350 7.72 2.33 -20.14
N LEU A 351 7.41 3.05 -21.22
CA LEU A 351 6.19 2.90 -22.02
C LEU A 351 6.54 2.28 -23.38
N ARG A 352 5.55 1.66 -24.05
CA ARG A 352 5.78 1.11 -25.40
C ARG A 352 5.87 2.19 -26.48
N SER A 353 5.32 3.38 -26.23
CA SER A 353 5.27 4.48 -27.21
C SER A 353 6.65 5.04 -27.54
N PRO A 354 6.89 5.44 -28.80
CA PRO A 354 8.18 5.97 -29.23
C PRO A 354 8.46 7.35 -28.63
N GLY A 355 9.74 7.64 -28.40
CA GLY A 355 10.21 8.96 -27.96
C GLY A 355 10.33 9.96 -29.12
N GLY A 356 10.97 11.10 -28.87
CA GLY A 356 11.14 12.16 -29.87
C GLY A 356 12.07 11.82 -31.05
N LEU A 357 12.75 10.68 -31.00
CA LEU A 357 13.59 10.13 -32.06
C LEU A 357 13.30 8.64 -32.22
N GLN A 358 13.48 8.07 -33.41
CA GLN A 358 13.22 6.65 -33.68
C GLN A 358 14.08 5.68 -32.83
N GLY A 359 15.21 6.14 -32.29
CA GLY A 359 16.04 5.36 -31.35
C GLY A 359 15.72 5.62 -29.88
N CYS A 360 14.58 6.25 -29.57
CA CYS A 360 14.15 6.58 -28.21
C CYS A 360 12.78 5.98 -27.92
N ALA A 361 12.51 5.72 -26.65
CA ALA A 361 11.19 5.35 -26.14
C ALA A 361 10.76 6.31 -25.03
N ILE A 362 9.45 6.45 -24.86
CA ILE A 362 8.88 7.21 -23.75
C ILE A 362 9.08 6.43 -22.45
N ARG A 363 9.39 7.17 -21.39
CA ARG A 363 9.35 6.68 -20.01
C ARG A 363 8.53 7.63 -19.16
N VAL A 364 7.91 7.10 -18.12
CA VAL A 364 7.45 7.92 -17.00
C VAL A 364 8.65 8.14 -16.09
N ARG A 365 8.95 9.39 -15.73
CA ARG A 365 10.03 9.73 -14.80
C ARG A 365 9.61 9.46 -13.36
N GLY A 366 10.58 9.44 -12.43
CA GLY A 366 10.29 9.22 -11.00
C GLY A 366 9.42 10.30 -10.33
N ASP A 367 9.29 11.48 -10.94
CA ASP A 367 8.32 12.51 -10.52
C ASP A 367 6.89 12.24 -11.01
N GLY A 368 6.71 11.30 -11.95
CA GLY A 368 5.44 10.97 -12.60
C GLY A 368 5.22 11.64 -13.96
N CYS A 369 6.12 12.54 -14.35
CA CYS A 369 6.00 13.30 -15.59
C CYS A 369 6.51 12.53 -16.82
N LEU A 370 6.18 13.06 -18.00
CA LEU A 370 6.69 12.59 -19.29
C LEU A 370 8.22 12.71 -19.35
N GLY A 371 8.85 11.63 -19.80
CA GLY A 371 10.26 11.60 -20.20
C GLY A 371 10.44 10.80 -21.48
N SER A 372 11.60 10.98 -22.09
CA SER A 372 12.09 10.15 -23.20
C SER A 372 13.52 9.75 -22.89
N SER A 373 13.92 8.55 -23.29
CA SER A 373 15.30 8.08 -23.15
C SER A 373 15.73 7.31 -24.39
N PHE A 374 17.04 7.10 -24.54
CA PHE A 374 17.57 6.25 -25.60
C PHE A 374 17.11 4.81 -25.36
N ALA A 375 16.81 4.08 -26.44
CA ALA A 375 16.26 2.75 -26.32
C ALA A 375 17.21 1.76 -25.60
N ASP A 376 18.52 2.01 -25.61
CA ASP A 376 19.54 1.21 -24.93
C ASP A 376 19.86 1.64 -23.49
N ASP A 377 19.21 2.69 -22.99
CA ASP A 377 19.29 3.05 -21.57
C ASP A 377 18.72 1.90 -20.72
N ARG A 378 19.41 1.54 -19.64
CA ARG A 378 19.01 0.43 -18.75
C ARG A 378 18.40 0.90 -17.43
N ASP A 379 18.33 2.21 -17.27
CA ASP A 379 17.97 2.85 -16.01
C ASP A 379 16.46 3.02 -15.76
N PRO A 380 15.53 2.82 -16.74
CA PRO A 380 14.12 2.72 -16.43
C PRO A 380 13.73 1.28 -16.09
N GLY A 381 12.84 1.13 -15.11
CA GLY A 381 12.26 -0.14 -14.73
C GLY A 381 11.22 -0.65 -15.74
N VAL A 382 11.03 -1.96 -15.72
CA VAL A 382 10.02 -2.65 -16.53
C VAL A 382 8.77 -2.84 -15.68
N ARG A 383 7.63 -2.34 -16.16
CA ARG A 383 6.33 -2.43 -15.48
C ARG A 383 5.32 -3.17 -16.37
N PRO A 384 5.29 -4.52 -16.33
CA PRO A 384 4.48 -5.32 -17.23
C PRO A 384 2.97 -5.10 -17.08
N VAL A 385 2.27 -5.32 -18.19
CA VAL A 385 0.81 -5.23 -18.30
C VAL A 385 0.31 -6.51 -18.95
N ILE A 386 -0.79 -7.07 -18.43
CA ILE A 386 -1.43 -8.28 -18.93
C ILE A 386 -2.94 -8.13 -18.96
N TRP A 387 -3.59 -8.79 -19.93
CA TRP A 387 -5.02 -9.08 -19.88
C TRP A 387 -5.21 -10.48 -19.33
N VAL A 388 -6.14 -10.66 -18.38
CA VAL A 388 -6.49 -11.99 -17.85
C VAL A 388 -7.95 -12.33 -18.09
N SER A 389 -8.24 -13.60 -18.34
CA SER A 389 -9.60 -14.12 -18.51
C SER A 389 -10.26 -14.40 -17.18
N LEU A 390 -11.42 -13.77 -16.90
CA LEU A 390 -12.21 -14.03 -15.70
C LEU A 390 -12.88 -15.41 -15.69
N SER A 391 -12.89 -16.10 -16.83
CA SER A 391 -13.41 -17.46 -16.98
C SER A 391 -12.36 -18.54 -16.72
N SER A 392 -11.13 -18.16 -16.37
CA SER A 392 -10.07 -19.14 -16.09
C SER A 392 -10.30 -19.85 -14.77
N ASP A 393 -9.90 -21.13 -14.72
CA ASP A 393 -10.01 -22.00 -13.54
C ASP A 393 -8.92 -21.73 -12.49
N VAL A 394 -7.85 -21.01 -12.88
CA VAL A 394 -6.80 -20.53 -11.95
C VAL A 394 -7.24 -19.32 -11.11
N PHE A 395 -8.45 -18.83 -11.37
CA PHE A 395 -9.12 -17.80 -10.60
C PHE A 395 -10.37 -18.36 -9.93
#